data_AF-A0A2D5BQA1-F1
#
_entry.id   AF-A0A2D5BQA1-F1
#
_cell.length_a   1.000
_cell.length_b   1.000
_cell.length_c   1.000
_cell.angle_alpha   90.00
_cell.angle_beta   90.00
_cell.angle_gamma   90.00
#
_symmetry.space_group_name_H-M   'P 1'
#
loop_
_entity.id
_entity.type
_entity.pdbx_description
1 polymer ?
#
loop_
_entity_poly.entity_id
_entity_poly.type
_entity_poly.pdbx_seq_one_letter_code
_entity_poly.pdbx_strand_id
1 'polypeptide(L)'
;MIASASTSTTRSYDAGQIRRDLESALIGKEHDLGAWLDATGGHRHVAAARLKGVGDLDGYLELRLWESAAELEAGRVERAFAAAREVWVAIDGRVPYPAQALVLSQLAACSKGRGDFRGAIRAARRAEALLVAGAGDATPSVLAVRAWLWRCLEEHGQHAESVRLRLDRTVTAMQDAMSDDMRWTFLESETPPHWALVHLLRWRCVGRRAD
;
A
#
# COMPACT_ATOMS: atom_id res chain seq x y z
N MET A 1 6.97 46.85 24.81
CA MET A 1 6.30 45.66 24.27
C MET A 1 7.15 45.13 23.12
N ILE A 2 7.98 44.13 23.37
CA ILE A 2 8.79 43.49 22.33
C ILE A 2 7.94 42.32 21.81
N ALA A 3 7.56 42.39 20.53
CA ALA A 3 6.84 41.33 19.85
C ALA A 3 7.80 40.14 19.68
N SER A 4 7.53 39.05 20.38
CA SER A 4 8.19 37.77 20.16
C SER A 4 7.79 37.27 18.77
N ALA A 5 8.68 37.43 17.80
CA ALA A 5 8.57 36.76 16.51
C ALA A 5 8.69 35.26 16.74
N SER A 6 7.59 34.53 16.66
CA SER A 6 7.60 33.08 16.53
C SER A 6 8.29 32.74 15.22
N THR A 7 9.60 32.46 15.30
CA THR A 7 10.34 31.80 14.23
C THR A 7 9.75 30.41 14.05
N SER A 8 8.71 30.32 13.23
CA SER A 8 8.29 29.05 12.64
C SER A 8 9.46 28.62 11.77
N THR A 9 10.34 27.81 12.34
CA THR A 9 11.40 27.14 11.60
C THR A 9 10.69 26.22 10.62
N THR A 10 10.48 26.70 9.40
CA THR A 10 9.95 25.89 8.30
C THR A 10 10.96 24.79 8.04
N ARG A 11 10.82 23.68 8.76
CA ARG A 11 11.61 22.49 8.58
C ARG A 11 11.39 22.08 7.14
N SER A 12 12.42 22.24 6.30
CA SER A 12 12.36 21.79 4.91
C SER A 12 12.28 20.28 4.92
N TYR A 13 11.06 19.74 4.91
CA TYR A 13 10.83 18.31 4.81
C TYR A 13 11.20 17.85 3.40
N ASP A 14 12.33 17.16 3.27
CA ASP A 14 12.60 16.38 2.06
C ASP A 14 11.71 15.13 2.01
N ALA A 15 11.47 14.60 0.81
CA ALA A 15 10.56 13.47 0.61
C ALA A 15 11.00 12.20 1.34
N GLY A 16 12.32 12.01 1.53
CA GLY A 16 12.88 10.88 2.24
C GLY A 16 12.56 10.93 3.74
N GLN A 17 12.61 12.13 4.34
CA GLN A 17 12.21 12.34 5.73
C GLN A 17 10.71 12.09 5.91
N ILE A 18 9.86 12.66 5.05
CA ILE A 18 8.40 12.44 5.09
C ILE A 18 8.08 10.95 5.00
N ARG A 19 8.77 10.22 4.13
CA ARG A 19 8.58 8.77 4.00
C ARG A 19 8.94 8.03 5.28
N ARG A 20 10.10 8.34 5.89
CA ARG A 20 10.51 7.72 7.16
C ARG A 20 9.52 8.02 8.28
N ASP A 21 9.01 9.25 8.33
CA ASP A 21 8.02 9.65 9.33
C ASP A 21 6.70 8.89 9.11
N LEU A 22 6.23 8.73 7.86
CA LEU A 22 5.05 7.90 7.53
C LEU A 22 5.24 6.44 7.93
N GLU A 23 6.39 5.85 7.59
CA GLU A 23 6.71 4.47 7.93
C GLU A 23 6.74 4.28 9.45
N SER A 24 7.38 5.20 10.17
CA SER A 24 7.43 5.21 11.64
C SER A 24 6.04 5.35 12.24
N ALA A 25 5.20 6.25 11.74
CA ALA A 25 3.86 6.48 12.26
C ALA A 25 2.95 5.26 12.06
N LEU A 26 3.06 4.59 10.91
CA LEU A 26 2.30 3.38 10.59
C LEU A 26 2.76 2.15 11.40
N ILE A 27 4.07 1.95 11.56
CA ILE A 27 4.62 0.80 12.31
C ILE A 27 4.50 1.02 13.82
N GLY A 28 4.79 2.23 14.28
CA GLY A 28 4.88 2.59 15.69
C GLY A 28 3.53 2.81 16.37
N LYS A 29 2.42 2.79 15.63
CA LYS A 29 1.06 3.10 16.13
C LYS A 29 1.06 4.41 16.92
N GLU A 30 1.58 5.48 16.33
CA GLU A 30 1.54 6.80 16.97
C GLU A 30 0.12 7.15 17.41
N HIS A 31 -0.01 7.70 18.62
CA HIS A 31 -1.30 7.90 19.28
C HIS A 31 -2.25 8.88 18.59
N ASP A 32 -1.81 9.60 17.53
CA ASP A 32 -2.70 10.43 16.71
C ASP A 32 -2.19 10.57 15.25
N LEU A 33 -2.24 9.47 14.50
CA LEU A 33 -1.93 9.47 13.06
C LEU A 33 -2.73 10.52 12.28
N GLY A 34 -3.97 10.81 12.71
CA GLY A 34 -4.83 11.82 12.10
C GLY A 34 -4.26 13.23 12.25
N ALA A 35 -3.91 13.64 13.46
CA ALA A 35 -3.31 14.95 13.71
C ALA A 35 -1.98 15.10 12.98
N TRP A 36 -1.15 14.05 12.96
CA TRP A 36 0.10 14.06 12.19
C TRP A 36 -0.15 14.27 10.70
N LEU A 37 -1.15 13.57 10.14
CA LEU A 37 -1.54 13.71 8.73
C LEU A 37 -2.03 15.12 8.40
N ASP A 38 -2.80 15.76 9.29
CA ASP A 38 -3.25 17.14 9.06
C ASP A 38 -2.08 18.12 9.17
N ALA A 39 -1.21 17.96 10.18
CA ALA A 39 -0.07 18.83 10.41
C ALA A 39 0.95 18.80 9.26
N THR A 40 1.12 17.66 8.60
CA THR A 40 2.13 17.48 7.56
C THR A 40 1.58 17.50 6.13
N GLY A 41 0.27 17.67 5.93
CA GLY A 41 -0.39 17.55 4.62
C GLY A 41 0.18 18.44 3.53
N GLY A 42 0.43 19.72 3.84
CA GLY A 42 1.04 20.64 2.88
C GLY A 42 2.46 20.22 2.45
N HIS A 43 3.26 19.74 3.39
CA HIS A 43 4.63 19.26 3.11
C HIS A 43 4.61 18.00 2.24
N ARG A 44 3.69 17.06 2.50
CA ARG A 44 3.55 15.84 1.69
C ARG A 44 3.18 16.15 0.24
N HIS A 45 2.22 17.05 0.02
CA HIS A 45 1.83 17.47 -1.34
C HIS A 45 2.98 18.15 -2.09
N VAL A 46 3.72 19.05 -1.44
CA VAL A 46 4.88 19.71 -2.05
C VAL A 46 5.97 18.71 -2.40
N ALA A 47 6.26 17.76 -1.51
CA ALA A 47 7.24 16.71 -1.76
C ALA A 47 6.85 15.81 -2.94
N ALA A 48 5.58 15.37 -3.01
CA ALA A 48 5.07 14.58 -4.11
C ALA A 48 5.12 15.35 -5.45
N ALA A 49 4.73 16.62 -5.47
CA ALA A 49 4.81 17.46 -6.66
C ALA A 49 6.25 17.64 -7.13
N ARG A 50 7.21 17.80 -6.21
CA ARG A 50 8.64 17.88 -6.52
C ARG A 50 9.16 16.59 -7.15
N LEU A 51 8.87 15.43 -6.54
CA LEU A 51 9.26 14.11 -7.08
C LEU A 51 8.74 13.92 -8.51
N LYS A 52 7.46 14.23 -8.72
CA LYS A 52 6.84 14.20 -10.05
C LYS A 52 7.51 15.18 -11.04
N GLY A 53 7.84 16.39 -10.59
CA GLY A 53 8.47 17.43 -11.41
C GLY A 53 9.89 17.09 -11.84
N VAL A 54 10.65 16.35 -11.02
CA VAL A 54 11.99 15.87 -11.39
C VAL A 54 11.98 14.51 -12.11
N GLY A 55 10.80 13.96 -12.39
CA GLY A 55 10.64 12.68 -13.08
C GLY A 55 10.90 11.44 -12.21
N ASP A 56 11.02 11.59 -10.88
CA ASP A 56 11.15 10.46 -9.95
C ASP A 56 9.78 9.82 -9.68
N LEU A 57 9.33 9.02 -10.64
CA LEU A 57 8.05 8.32 -10.56
C LEU A 57 8.02 7.26 -9.47
N ASP A 58 9.14 6.57 -9.21
CA ASP A 58 9.22 5.56 -8.16
C ASP A 58 9.06 6.20 -6.76
N GLY A 59 9.78 7.28 -6.50
CA GLY A 59 9.64 8.04 -5.24
C GLY A 59 8.24 8.64 -5.09
N TYR A 60 7.65 9.17 -6.17
CA TYR A 60 6.28 9.69 -6.16
C TYR A 60 5.26 8.59 -5.84
N LEU A 61 5.35 7.44 -6.52
CA LEU A 61 4.49 6.27 -6.29
C LEU A 61 4.56 5.83 -4.82
N GLU A 62 5.78 5.65 -4.31
CA GLU A 62 6.01 5.19 -2.95
C GLU A 62 5.41 6.15 -1.93
N LEU A 63 5.73 7.44 -2.01
CA LEU A 63 5.22 8.45 -1.08
C LEU A 63 3.69 8.49 -1.05
N ARG A 64 3.05 8.51 -2.23
CA ARG A 64 1.58 8.63 -2.32
C ARG A 64 0.86 7.36 -1.89
N LEU A 65 1.46 6.19 -2.09
CA LEU A 65 0.90 4.93 -1.57
C LEU A 65 1.02 4.84 -0.06
N TRP A 66 2.13 5.27 0.53
CA TRP A 66 2.28 5.38 1.99
C TRP A 66 1.26 6.34 2.60
N GLU A 67 1.05 7.49 1.95
CA GLU A 67 0.03 8.43 2.39
C GLU A 67 -1.39 7.85 2.28
N SER A 68 -1.71 7.17 1.19
CA SER A 68 -2.99 6.47 1.05
C SER A 68 -3.19 5.44 2.17
N ALA A 69 -2.17 4.67 2.50
CA ALA A 69 -2.23 3.71 3.60
C ALA A 69 -2.45 4.40 4.95
N ALA A 70 -1.71 5.47 5.25
CA ALA A 70 -1.87 6.24 6.48
C ALA A 70 -3.27 6.86 6.62
N GLU A 71 -3.80 7.45 5.55
CA GLU A 71 -5.16 7.99 5.54
C GLU A 71 -6.21 6.87 5.75
N LEU A 72 -5.98 5.68 5.21
CA LEU A 72 -6.89 4.54 5.39
C LEU A 72 -6.89 4.06 6.86
N GLU A 73 -5.72 3.90 7.46
CA GLU A 73 -5.56 3.51 8.88
C GLU A 73 -6.14 4.57 9.82
N ALA A 74 -6.05 5.85 9.47
CA ALA A 74 -6.70 6.94 10.20
C ALA A 74 -8.24 7.01 10.01
N GLY A 75 -8.84 6.07 9.28
CA GLY A 75 -10.29 6.04 8.99
C GLY A 75 -10.75 7.07 7.95
N ARG A 76 -9.82 7.74 7.26
CA ARG A 76 -10.10 8.81 6.26
C ARG A 76 -10.20 8.23 4.87
N VAL A 77 -11.13 7.29 4.71
CA VAL A 77 -11.22 6.41 3.55
C VAL A 77 -11.30 7.16 2.21
N GLU A 78 -12.04 8.26 2.13
CA GLU A 78 -12.15 9.04 0.89
C GLU A 78 -10.82 9.72 0.49
N ARG A 79 -10.04 10.20 1.48
CA ARG A 79 -8.70 10.76 1.23
C ARG A 79 -7.73 9.67 0.78
N ALA A 80 -7.79 8.51 1.44
CA ALA A 80 -7.01 7.34 1.07
C ALA A 80 -7.28 6.90 -0.37
N PHE A 81 -8.56 6.81 -0.74
CA PHE A 81 -8.99 6.46 -2.09
C PHE A 81 -8.55 7.48 -3.13
N ALA A 82 -8.68 8.78 -2.83
CA ALA A 82 -8.26 9.86 -3.72
C ALA A 82 -6.75 9.79 -3.99
N ALA A 83 -5.92 9.59 -2.95
CA ALA A 83 -4.48 9.44 -3.10
C ALA A 83 -4.11 8.22 -3.98
N ALA A 84 -4.69 7.04 -3.72
CA ALA A 84 -4.43 5.85 -4.53
C ALA A 84 -4.92 6.01 -5.99
N ARG A 85 -6.04 6.68 -6.20
CA ARG A 85 -6.59 6.94 -7.54
C ARG A 85 -5.73 7.92 -8.34
N GLU A 86 -5.22 8.96 -7.69
CA GLU A 86 -4.28 9.90 -8.31
C GLU A 86 -3.04 9.16 -8.85
N VAL A 87 -2.48 8.27 -8.02
CA VAL A 87 -1.37 7.41 -8.39
C VAL A 87 -1.73 6.52 -9.58
N TRP A 88 -2.87 5.83 -9.54
CA TRP A 88 -3.33 4.98 -10.65
C TRP A 88 -3.41 5.75 -11.97
N VAL A 89 -4.03 6.93 -11.97
CA VAL A 89 -4.15 7.78 -13.17
C VAL A 89 -2.78 8.21 -13.70
N ALA A 90 -1.80 8.44 -12.81
CA ALA A 90 -0.45 8.81 -13.21
C ALA A 90 0.29 7.65 -13.91
N ILE A 91 0.03 6.41 -13.52
CA ILE A 91 0.85 5.24 -13.87
C ILE A 91 0.19 4.14 -14.71
N ASP A 92 -1.12 4.21 -14.98
CA ASP A 92 -1.86 3.17 -15.72
C ASP A 92 -1.15 2.83 -17.06
N GLY A 93 -0.67 1.58 -17.16
CA GLY A 93 0.06 1.06 -18.31
C GLY A 93 1.49 1.58 -18.51
N ARG A 94 2.01 2.45 -17.63
CA ARG A 94 3.32 3.13 -17.79
C ARG A 94 4.43 2.56 -16.90
N VAL A 95 4.07 1.73 -15.94
CA VAL A 95 5.02 1.13 -14.98
C VAL A 95 4.92 -0.40 -14.99
N PRO A 96 5.93 -1.14 -14.51
CA PRO A 96 5.89 -2.60 -14.47
C PRO A 96 4.68 -3.17 -13.71
N TYR A 97 4.26 -4.38 -14.07
CA TYR A 97 3.10 -5.05 -13.48
C TYR A 97 3.09 -5.10 -11.94
N PRO A 98 4.22 -5.35 -11.24
CA PRO A 98 4.22 -5.32 -9.78
C PRO A 98 3.83 -3.95 -9.21
N ALA A 99 4.29 -2.86 -9.81
CA ALA A 99 3.95 -1.50 -9.36
C ALA A 99 2.47 -1.19 -9.60
N GLN A 100 1.93 -1.58 -10.77
CA GLN A 100 0.49 -1.46 -11.05
C GLN A 100 -0.35 -2.26 -10.04
N ALA A 101 0.08 -3.48 -9.73
CA ALA A 101 -0.62 -4.35 -8.79
C ALA A 101 -0.65 -3.78 -7.37
N LEU A 102 0.40 -3.12 -6.90
CA LEU A 102 0.41 -2.44 -5.60
C LEU A 102 -0.68 -1.36 -5.51
N VAL A 103 -0.77 -0.52 -6.54
CA VAL A 103 -1.78 0.54 -6.59
C VAL A 103 -3.19 -0.05 -6.61
N LEU A 104 -3.40 -1.12 -7.37
CA LEU A 104 -4.69 -1.82 -7.42
C LEU A 104 -5.04 -2.49 -6.08
N SER A 105 -4.08 -3.08 -5.39
CA SER A 105 -4.28 -3.62 -4.04
C SER A 105 -4.69 -2.50 -3.06
N GLN A 106 -4.06 -1.33 -3.14
CA GLN A 106 -4.41 -0.18 -2.31
C GLN A 106 -5.80 0.39 -2.67
N LEU A 107 -6.15 0.46 -3.95
CA LEU A 107 -7.49 0.82 -4.40
C LEU A 107 -8.54 -0.19 -3.94
N ALA A 108 -8.21 -1.48 -3.91
CA ALA A 108 -9.09 -2.52 -3.42
C ALA A 108 -9.40 -2.32 -1.93
N ALA A 109 -8.36 -2.06 -1.14
CA ALA A 109 -8.43 -1.73 0.28
C ALA A 109 -9.34 -0.53 0.56
N CYS A 110 -9.07 0.58 -0.14
CA CYS A 110 -9.85 1.79 -0.01
C CYS A 110 -11.31 1.55 -0.42
N SER A 111 -11.55 0.82 -1.52
CA SER A 111 -12.92 0.50 -1.98
C SER A 111 -13.69 -0.32 -0.95
N LYS A 112 -13.05 -1.31 -0.31
CA LYS A 112 -13.65 -2.08 0.79
C LYS A 112 -14.01 -1.16 1.96
N GLY A 113 -13.10 -0.27 2.36
CA GLY A 113 -13.36 0.72 3.42
C GLY A 113 -14.54 1.65 3.12
N ARG A 114 -14.83 1.91 1.83
CA ARG A 114 -16.00 2.71 1.38
C ARG A 114 -17.30 1.90 1.33
N GLY A 115 -17.24 0.60 1.61
CA GLY A 115 -18.35 -0.33 1.39
C GLY A 115 -18.56 -0.74 -0.09
N ASP A 116 -17.68 -0.33 -1.01
CA ASP A 116 -17.72 -0.78 -2.41
C ASP A 116 -17.00 -2.13 -2.56
N PHE A 117 -17.64 -3.20 -2.06
CA PHE A 117 -17.13 -4.56 -2.16
C PHE A 117 -16.94 -5.02 -3.61
N ARG A 118 -17.80 -4.57 -4.53
CA ARG A 118 -17.67 -4.93 -5.96
C ARG A 118 -16.42 -4.29 -6.57
N GLY A 119 -16.15 -3.02 -6.27
CA GLY A 119 -14.92 -2.33 -6.66
C GLY A 119 -13.68 -2.96 -6.05
N ALA A 120 -13.75 -3.29 -4.76
CA ALA A 120 -12.69 -4.00 -4.03
C ALA A 120 -12.30 -5.32 -4.71
N ILE A 121 -13.28 -6.19 -4.97
CA ILE A 121 -13.06 -7.50 -5.61
C ILE A 121 -12.50 -7.33 -7.03
N ARG A 122 -13.02 -6.39 -7.82
CA ARG A 122 -12.51 -6.14 -9.19
C ARG A 122 -11.05 -5.69 -9.17
N ALA A 123 -10.70 -4.76 -8.28
CA ALA A 123 -9.34 -4.25 -8.17
C ALA A 123 -8.36 -5.36 -7.72
N ALA A 124 -8.73 -6.17 -6.71
CA ALA A 124 -7.89 -7.27 -6.25
C ALA A 124 -7.71 -8.39 -7.29
N ARG A 125 -8.75 -8.74 -8.07
CA ARG A 125 -8.60 -9.70 -9.18
C ARG A 125 -7.62 -9.19 -10.24
N ARG A 126 -7.66 -7.89 -10.56
CA ARG A 126 -6.71 -7.30 -11.52
C ARG A 126 -5.29 -7.25 -10.95
N ALA A 127 -5.13 -6.96 -9.66
CA ALA A 127 -3.84 -7.04 -8.98
C ALA A 127 -3.27 -8.48 -9.01
N GLU A 128 -4.09 -9.49 -8.70
CA GLU A 128 -3.71 -10.91 -8.77
C GLU A 128 -3.20 -11.25 -10.18
N ALA A 129 -3.97 -10.93 -11.22
CA ALA A 129 -3.60 -11.23 -12.60
C ALA A 129 -2.25 -10.60 -13.01
N LEU A 130 -2.01 -9.35 -12.60
CA LEU A 130 -0.75 -8.65 -12.89
C LEU A 130 0.44 -9.26 -12.15
N LEU A 131 0.26 -9.66 -10.88
CA LEU A 131 1.32 -10.30 -10.10
C LEU A 131 1.67 -11.68 -10.65
N VAL A 132 0.67 -12.48 -10.98
CA VAL A 132 0.88 -13.80 -11.61
C VAL A 132 1.59 -13.65 -12.95
N ALA A 133 1.18 -12.70 -13.78
CA ALA A 133 1.82 -12.43 -15.07
C ALA A 133 3.27 -11.91 -14.93
N GLY A 134 3.56 -11.15 -13.87
CA GLY A 134 4.87 -10.54 -13.65
C GLY A 134 5.88 -11.42 -12.91
N ALA A 135 5.43 -12.29 -12.02
CA ALA A 135 6.29 -13.00 -11.08
C ALA A 135 5.94 -14.49 -10.86
N GLY A 136 4.87 -14.99 -11.49
CA GLY A 136 4.40 -16.36 -11.30
C GLY A 136 3.51 -16.55 -10.08
N ASP A 137 3.03 -17.79 -9.90
CA ASP A 137 1.90 -18.12 -9.02
C ASP A 137 2.26 -18.33 -7.55
N ALA A 138 3.54 -18.60 -7.28
CA ALA A 138 4.07 -18.97 -5.96
C ALA A 138 4.97 -17.85 -5.41
N THR A 139 4.38 -16.67 -5.22
CA THR A 139 5.09 -15.51 -4.68
C THR A 139 4.36 -14.90 -3.48
N PRO A 140 5.10 -14.28 -2.53
CA PRO A 140 4.49 -13.63 -1.37
C PRO A 140 3.41 -12.59 -1.72
N SER A 141 3.60 -11.87 -2.82
CA SER A 141 2.64 -10.87 -3.29
C SER A 141 1.35 -11.50 -3.80
N VAL A 142 1.45 -12.60 -4.57
CA VAL A 142 0.27 -13.37 -5.03
C VAL A 142 -0.45 -13.98 -3.83
N LEU A 143 0.29 -14.54 -2.87
CA LEU A 143 -0.26 -15.10 -1.63
C LEU A 143 -1.08 -14.05 -0.87
N ALA A 144 -0.51 -12.88 -0.63
CA ALA A 144 -1.16 -11.79 0.09
C ALA A 144 -2.46 -11.33 -0.60
N VAL A 145 -2.41 -11.12 -1.92
CA VAL A 145 -3.61 -10.69 -2.68
C VAL A 145 -4.68 -11.77 -2.70
N ARG A 146 -4.32 -13.06 -2.82
CA ARG A 146 -5.29 -14.17 -2.79
C ARG A 146 -5.95 -14.31 -1.43
N ALA A 147 -5.18 -14.26 -0.35
CA ALA A 147 -5.70 -14.34 1.01
C ALA A 147 -6.67 -13.19 1.30
N TRP A 148 -6.34 -11.97 0.85
CA TRP A 148 -7.22 -10.82 0.98
C TRP A 148 -8.48 -10.94 0.13
N LEU A 149 -8.35 -11.36 -1.14
CA LEU A 149 -9.46 -11.53 -2.07
C LEU A 149 -10.44 -12.60 -1.57
N TRP A 150 -9.92 -13.73 -1.07
CA TRP A 150 -10.74 -14.80 -0.48
C TRP A 150 -11.60 -14.27 0.68
N ARG A 151 -11.00 -13.55 1.63
CA ARG A 151 -11.74 -12.98 2.77
C ARG A 151 -12.78 -11.95 2.36
N CYS A 152 -12.46 -11.09 1.39
CA CYS A 152 -13.44 -10.14 0.87
C CYS A 152 -14.64 -10.83 0.20
N LEU A 153 -14.43 -11.99 -0.42
CA LEU A 153 -15.51 -12.78 -1.01
C LEU A 153 -16.36 -13.45 0.08
N GLU A 154 -15.73 -14.04 1.10
CA GLU A 154 -16.42 -14.65 2.26
C GLU A 154 -17.28 -13.63 3.02
N GLU A 155 -16.71 -12.48 3.38
CA GLU A 155 -17.42 -11.39 4.08
C GLU A 155 -18.62 -10.88 3.29
N HIS A 156 -18.55 -10.91 1.95
CA HIS A 156 -19.63 -10.45 1.08
C HIS A 156 -20.55 -11.59 0.59
N GLY A 157 -20.44 -12.78 1.19
CA GLY A 157 -21.28 -13.94 0.88
C GLY A 157 -21.18 -14.42 -0.57
N GLN A 158 -20.06 -14.13 -1.24
CA GLN A 158 -19.81 -14.56 -2.61
C GLN A 158 -19.07 -15.88 -2.66
N HIS A 159 -19.27 -16.63 -3.75
CA HIS A 159 -18.61 -17.90 -3.96
C HIS A 159 -17.08 -17.72 -4.09
N ALA A 160 -16.35 -18.14 -3.06
CA ALA A 160 -14.92 -17.94 -2.93
C ALA A 160 -14.07 -19.19 -3.23
N GLU A 161 -14.71 -20.33 -3.57
CA GLU A 161 -14.05 -21.64 -3.72
C GLU A 161 -12.90 -21.61 -4.73
N SER A 162 -13.10 -20.96 -5.88
CA SER A 162 -12.06 -20.84 -6.91
C SER A 162 -10.83 -20.04 -6.42
N VAL A 163 -11.03 -19.04 -5.57
CA VAL A 163 -9.93 -18.25 -4.99
C VAL A 163 -9.26 -19.03 -3.87
N ARG A 164 -10.05 -19.72 -3.03
CA ARG A 164 -9.54 -20.60 -1.98
C ARG A 164 -8.64 -21.69 -2.54
N LEU A 165 -9.06 -22.37 -3.60
CA LEU A 165 -8.24 -23.40 -4.24
C LEU A 165 -6.91 -22.85 -4.77
N ARG A 166 -6.92 -21.64 -5.35
CA ARG A 166 -5.68 -20.97 -5.80
C ARG A 166 -4.81 -20.53 -4.63
N LEU A 167 -5.41 -20.05 -3.53
CA LEU A 167 -4.71 -19.70 -2.30
C LEU A 167 -4.02 -20.93 -1.70
N ASP A 168 -4.73 -22.04 -1.55
CA ASP A 168 -4.20 -23.28 -0.99
C ASP A 168 -2.99 -23.78 -1.80
N ARG A 169 -3.07 -23.72 -3.14
CA ARG A 169 -1.93 -24.06 -4.02
C ARG A 169 -0.73 -23.15 -3.79
N THR A 170 -0.93 -21.84 -3.65
CA THR A 170 0.16 -20.90 -3.35
C THR A 170 0.76 -21.19 -1.98
N VAL A 171 -0.06 -21.45 -0.96
CA VAL A 171 0.42 -21.82 0.39
C VAL A 171 1.27 -23.09 0.34
N THR A 172 0.79 -24.14 -0.33
CA THR A 172 1.56 -25.39 -0.48
C THR A 172 2.88 -25.16 -1.22
N ALA A 173 2.88 -24.40 -2.32
CA ALA A 173 4.09 -24.13 -3.09
C ALA A 173 5.11 -23.28 -2.32
N MET A 174 4.65 -22.47 -1.37
CA MET A 174 5.49 -21.59 -0.56
C MET A 174 5.79 -22.12 0.85
N GLN A 175 5.29 -23.30 1.21
CA GLN A 175 5.29 -23.79 2.60
C GLN A 175 6.68 -23.76 3.24
N ASP A 176 7.72 -24.17 2.50
CA ASP A 176 9.10 -24.23 3.00
C ASP A 176 9.83 -22.88 2.98
N ALA A 177 9.28 -21.90 2.25
CA ALA A 177 9.85 -20.55 2.12
C ALA A 177 9.18 -19.52 3.05
N MET A 178 8.05 -19.89 3.67
CA MET A 178 7.29 -19.00 4.56
C MET A 178 7.84 -19.03 5.98
N SER A 179 8.24 -17.86 6.49
CA SER A 179 8.44 -17.69 7.93
C SER A 179 7.10 -17.60 8.68
N ASP A 180 7.11 -17.82 9.99
CA ASP A 180 5.93 -17.62 10.85
C ASP A 180 5.40 -16.19 10.75
N ASP A 181 6.28 -15.20 10.66
CA ASP A 181 5.94 -13.79 10.45
C ASP A 181 5.17 -13.58 9.13
N MET A 182 5.63 -14.20 8.03
CA MET A 182 4.92 -14.15 6.74
C MET A 182 3.57 -14.84 6.81
N ARG A 183 3.49 -15.98 7.51
CA ARG A 183 2.25 -16.74 7.67
C ARG A 183 1.20 -15.92 8.40
N TRP A 184 1.56 -15.37 9.57
CA TRP A 184 0.68 -14.51 10.35
C TRP A 184 0.24 -13.27 9.55
N THR A 185 1.21 -12.61 8.88
CA THR A 185 0.97 -11.38 8.12
C THR A 185 0.07 -11.60 6.91
N PHE A 186 0.26 -12.66 6.14
CA PHE A 186 -0.49 -12.83 4.88
C PHE A 186 -1.79 -13.60 5.04
N LEU A 187 -1.83 -14.58 5.93
CA LEU A 187 -2.99 -15.47 6.06
C LEU A 187 -3.91 -15.08 7.22
N GLU A 188 -3.36 -14.60 8.32
CA GLU A 188 -4.10 -14.54 9.58
C GLU A 188 -4.65 -13.15 9.90
N SER A 189 -3.96 -12.06 9.53
CA SER A 189 -4.46 -10.73 9.91
C SER A 189 -5.40 -10.08 8.91
N GLU A 190 -6.49 -9.56 9.49
CA GLU A 190 -7.66 -8.94 8.88
C GLU A 190 -7.41 -7.56 8.27
N THR A 191 -6.29 -6.90 8.58
CA THR A 191 -6.00 -5.55 8.06
C THR A 191 -5.65 -5.58 6.56
N PRO A 192 -6.19 -4.63 5.77
CA PRO A 192 -5.97 -4.60 4.33
C PRO A 192 -4.51 -4.21 3.98
N PRO A 193 -4.09 -4.36 2.71
CA PRO A 193 -2.78 -4.79 2.21
C PRO A 193 -1.62 -3.78 2.29
N HIS A 194 -1.64 -2.80 3.21
CA HIS A 194 -0.49 -1.91 3.38
C HIS A 194 0.79 -2.69 3.75
N TRP A 195 0.67 -3.90 4.31
CA TRP A 195 1.78 -4.83 4.54
C TRP A 195 2.37 -5.43 3.27
N ALA A 196 1.56 -5.66 2.23
CA ALA A 196 2.11 -6.02 0.93
C ALA A 196 3.00 -4.89 0.41
N LEU A 197 2.66 -3.63 0.68
CA LEU A 197 3.50 -2.46 0.37
C LEU A 197 4.80 -2.43 1.21
N VAL A 198 4.68 -2.56 2.54
CA VAL A 198 5.81 -2.55 3.48
C VAL A 198 6.80 -3.69 3.18
N HIS A 199 6.29 -4.90 2.97
CA HIS A 199 7.12 -6.09 2.77
C HIS A 199 7.60 -6.25 1.32
N LEU A 200 6.83 -5.85 0.30
CA LEU A 200 7.29 -5.88 -1.10
C LEU A 200 8.40 -4.85 -1.36
N LEU A 201 8.34 -3.66 -0.74
CA LEU A 201 9.44 -2.68 -0.81
C LEU A 201 10.68 -3.15 -0.05
N ARG A 202 10.51 -3.73 1.15
CA ARG A 202 11.62 -4.40 1.86
C ARG A 202 12.28 -5.48 1.01
N TRP A 203 11.51 -6.25 0.24
CA TRP A 203 12.06 -7.27 -0.66
C TRP A 203 12.78 -6.68 -1.88
N ARG A 204 12.28 -5.58 -2.48
CA ARG A 204 12.99 -4.82 -3.54
C ARG A 204 14.35 -4.25 -3.09
N CYS A 205 14.56 -4.08 -1.78
CA CYS A 205 15.84 -3.65 -1.21
C CYS A 205 16.82 -4.82 -0.97
N VAL A 206 16.32 -6.05 -0.79
CA VAL A 206 17.16 -7.26 -0.65
C VAL A 206 17.67 -7.72 -2.03
N GLY A 207 16.83 -7.63 -3.07
CA GLY A 207 17.20 -7.99 -4.44
C GLY A 207 18.13 -7.01 -5.18
N ARG A 208 18.47 -5.85 -4.59
CA ARG A 208 19.39 -4.85 -5.16
C ARG A 208 20.80 -4.86 -4.55
N ARG A 209 21.13 -5.86 -3.71
CA ARG A 209 22.48 -6.07 -3.14
C ARG A 209 23.29 -7.16 -3.85
N ALA A 210 22.88 -7.56 -5.05
CA ALA A 210 23.60 -8.51 -5.88
C ALA A 210 23.89 -7.87 -7.24
N ASP A 211 24.68 -6.80 -7.22
CA ASP A 211 25.47 -6.27 -8.36
C ASP A 211 26.64 -5.45 -7.77
#